data_AF-A0A527H7U2-F1
#
_entry.id   AF-A0A527H7U2-F1
#
_cell.length_a   1.000
_cell.length_b   1.000
_cell.length_c   1.000
_cell.angle_alpha   90.00
_cell.angle_beta   90.00
_cell.angle_gamma   90.00
#
_symmetry.space_group_name_H-M   'P 1'
#
loop_
_entity.id
_entity.type
_entity.pdbx_description
1 polymer ?
#
loop_
_entity_poly.entity_id
_entity_poly.type
_entity_poly.pdbx_seq_one_letter_code
_entity_poly.pdbx_strand_id
1 'polypeptide(L)' 'ASGNRAMMELYDFFTAAITETIHATIDGDLPEPDHQAHAAIVDAIAASDPERAVAAVRAFMAPVLTQLERLLSQ' A
#
# COMPACT_ATOMS: atom_id res chain seq x y z
N ALA A 1 -11.91 11.18 0.71
CA ALA A 1 -12.15 10.70 -0.67
C ALA A 1 -11.98 11.86 -1.62
N SER A 2 -11.19 11.74 -2.70
CA SER A 2 -10.80 12.87 -3.58
C SER A 2 -11.95 13.51 -4.38
N GLY A 3 -13.19 13.01 -4.23
CA GLY A 3 -14.35 13.41 -5.03
C GLY A 3 -14.31 12.87 -6.47
N ASN A 4 -13.19 12.28 -6.90
CA ASN A 4 -13.00 11.77 -8.24
C ASN A 4 -13.30 10.26 -8.28
N ARG A 5 -14.57 9.94 -8.56
CA ARG A 5 -15.09 8.57 -8.58
C ARG A 5 -14.37 7.66 -9.57
N ALA A 6 -14.05 8.17 -10.76
CA ALA A 6 -13.32 7.41 -11.76
C ALA A 6 -11.93 6.99 -11.26
N MET A 7 -11.23 7.87 -10.52
CA MET A 7 -9.93 7.55 -9.95
C MET A 7 -10.00 6.50 -8.84
N MET A 8 -11.06 6.53 -8.02
CA MET A 8 -11.28 5.54 -6.96
C MET A 8 -11.57 4.16 -7.56
N GLU A 9 -12.45 4.07 -8.56
CA GLU A 9 -12.76 2.81 -9.25
C GLU A 9 -11.52 2.21 -9.92
N LEU A 10 -10.65 3.05 -10.49
CA LEU A 10 -9.39 2.61 -11.07
C LEU A 10 -8.43 2.06 -10.00
N TYR A 11 -8.35 2.73 -8.85
CA TYR A 11 -7.52 2.29 -7.72
C TYR A 11 -8.00 0.95 -7.15
N ASP A 12 -9.31 0.78 -6.98
CA ASP A 12 -9.91 -0.46 -6.48
C ASP A 12 -9.61 -1.62 -7.44
N PHE A 13 -9.79 -1.40 -8.76
CA PHE A 13 -9.48 -2.39 -9.78
C PHE A 13 -8.00 -2.81 -9.75
N PHE A 14 -7.08 -1.85 -9.76
CA PHE A 14 -5.65 -2.17 -9.76
C PHE A 14 -5.19 -2.81 -8.45
N THR A 15 -5.74 -2.39 -7.31
CA THR A 15 -5.41 -2.99 -6.01
C THR A 15 -5.80 -4.46 -5.99
N ALA A 16 -6.99 -4.80 -6.46
CA ALA A 16 -7.44 -6.19 -6.54
C ALA A 16 -6.55 -7.03 -7.46
N ALA A 17 -6.25 -6.54 -8.67
CA ALA A 17 -5.42 -7.25 -9.64
C ALA A 17 -3.98 -7.47 -9.15
N ILE A 18 -3.40 -6.48 -8.46
CA ILE A 18 -2.06 -6.58 -7.87
C ILE A 18 -2.04 -7.63 -6.76
N THR A 19 -3.01 -7.60 -5.84
CA THR A 19 -3.12 -8.57 -4.75
C THR A 19 -3.30 -10.00 -5.26
N GLU A 20 -4.16 -10.19 -6.26
CA GLU A 20 -4.37 -11.51 -6.89
C GLU A 20 -3.09 -12.02 -7.54
N THR A 21 -2.39 -11.17 -8.30
CA THR A 21 -1.14 -11.53 -8.97
C THR A 21 -0.05 -11.92 -7.97
N ILE A 22 0.09 -11.15 -6.88
CA ILE A 22 1.03 -11.43 -5.80
C ILE A 22 0.74 -12.80 -5.18
N HIS A 23 -0.52 -13.07 -4.78
CA HIS A 23 -0.90 -14.36 -4.20
C HIS A 23 -0.71 -15.54 -5.14
N ALA A 24 -0.94 -15.35 -6.45
CA ALA A 24 -0.85 -16.42 -7.43
C ALA A 24 0.59 -16.76 -7.84
N THR A 25 1.55 -15.85 -7.65
CA THR A 25 2.90 -15.99 -8.21
C THR A 25 4.00 -16.13 -7.16
N ILE A 26 3.71 -15.84 -5.90
CA ILE A 26 4.72 -15.82 -4.84
C ILE A 26 4.45 -16.91 -3.82
N ASP A 27 5.43 -17.81 -3.64
CA ASP A 27 5.44 -18.81 -2.59
C ASP A 27 6.34 -18.30 -1.44
N GLY A 28 5.78 -17.41 -0.60
CA GLY A 28 6.51 -16.75 0.47
C GLY A 28 5.68 -15.71 1.21
N ASP A 29 6.04 -15.46 2.48
CA ASP A 29 5.31 -14.53 3.34
C ASP A 29 5.72 -13.08 3.05
N LEU A 30 4.73 -12.18 3.03
CA LEU A 30 4.93 -10.74 2.92
C LEU A 30 4.83 -10.09 4.31
N PRO A 31 5.68 -9.09 4.60
CA PRO A 31 5.61 -8.38 5.87
C PRO A 31 4.30 -7.60 5.95
N GLU A 32 3.41 -8.01 6.84
CA GLU A 32 2.18 -7.28 7.14
C GLU A 32 2.48 -6.03 7.99
N PRO A 33 2.00 -4.85 7.58
CA PRO A 33 2.12 -3.64 8.38
C PRO A 33 1.40 -3.75 9.72
N ASP A 34 1.98 -3.18 10.77
CA ASP A 34 1.36 -3.15 12.09
C ASP A 34 0.29 -2.05 12.21
N HIS A 35 -0.49 -2.10 13.30
CA HIS A 35 -1.53 -1.11 13.58
C HIS A 35 -0.98 0.33 13.66
N GLN A 36 0.26 0.51 14.13
CA GLN A 36 0.85 1.84 14.24
C GLN A 36 1.13 2.45 12.86
N ALA A 37 1.60 1.63 11.91
CA ALA A 37 1.80 2.05 10.53
C ALA A 37 0.48 2.47 9.87
N HIS A 38 -0.61 1.75 10.14
CA HIS A 38 -1.96 2.14 9.70
C HIS A 38 -2.41 3.47 10.33
N ALA A 39 -2.25 3.61 11.65
CA ALA A 39 -2.64 4.83 12.37
C ALA A 39 -1.91 6.07 11.84
N ALA A 40 -0.62 5.95 11.49
CA ALA A 40 0.17 7.06 10.96
C ALA A 40 -0.42 7.65 9.67
N ILE A 41 -1.01 6.83 8.79
CA ILE A 41 -1.67 7.28 7.56
C ILE A 41 -2.96 8.02 7.91
N VAL A 42 -3.80 7.46 8.78
CA VAL A 42 -5.08 8.06 9.20
C VAL A 42 -4.85 9.42 9.86
N ASP A 43 -3.86 9.50 10.77
CA ASP A 43 -3.52 10.74 11.48
C ASP A 43 -3.02 11.83 10.52
N ALA A 44 -2.23 11.47 9.51
CA ALA A 44 -1.74 12.42 8.52
C ALA A 44 -2.88 12.97 7.64
N ILE A 45 -3.83 12.12 7.25
CA ILE A 45 -5.03 12.52 6.52
C ILE A 45 -5.92 13.42 7.39
N ALA A 46 -6.15 13.04 8.66
CA ALA A 46 -6.95 13.82 9.60
C ALA A 46 -6.36 15.22 9.85
N ALA A 47 -5.03 15.32 9.89
CA ALA A 47 -4.32 16.59 9.99
C ALA A 47 -4.38 17.45 8.71
N SER A 48 -4.95 16.93 7.61
CA SER A 48 -4.93 17.58 6.29
C SER A 48 -3.52 17.94 5.81
N ASP A 49 -2.53 17.11 6.17
CA ASP A 49 -1.12 17.29 5.82
C ASP A 49 -0.76 16.33 4.66
N PRO A 50 -0.78 16.83 3.41
CA PRO A 50 -0.57 15.97 2.24
C PRO A 50 0.84 15.41 2.17
N GLU A 51 1.86 16.16 2.62
CA GLU A 51 3.25 15.70 2.58
C GLU A 51 3.46 14.57 3.59
N ARG A 52 2.95 14.74 4.81
CA ARG A 52 2.98 13.70 5.83
C ARG A 52 2.19 12.46 5.42
N ALA A 53 1.05 12.62 4.74
CA ALA A 53 0.27 11.49 4.26
C ALA A 53 1.03 10.68 3.20
N VAL A 54 1.68 11.36 2.25
CA VAL A 54 2.53 10.69 1.23
C VAL A 54 3.71 9.98 1.89
N ALA A 55 4.37 10.61 2.86
CA ALA A 55 5.49 10.00 3.58
C ALA A 55 5.05 8.75 4.35
N ALA A 56 3.91 8.80 5.04
CA ALA A 56 3.37 7.67 5.80
C ALA A 56 3.04 6.49 4.88
N VAL A 57 2.40 6.72 3.73
CA VAL A 57 2.08 5.67 2.75
C VAL A 57 3.36 5.05 2.16
N ARG A 58 4.39 5.84 1.87
CA ARG A 58 5.67 5.31 1.37
C ARG A 58 6.35 4.43 2.42
N ALA A 59 6.39 4.87 3.67
CA ALA A 59 6.96 4.09 4.76
C ALA A 59 6.18 2.78 5.00
N PHE A 60 4.85 2.83 4.90
CA PHE A 60 3.96 1.67 5.02
C PHE A 60 4.23 0.61 3.95
N MET A 61 4.38 1.02 2.68
CA MET A 61 4.56 0.08 1.55
C MET A 61 6.00 -0.43 1.39
N ALA A 62 7.01 0.29 1.91
CA ALA A 62 8.42 -0.04 1.68
C ALA A 62 8.80 -1.48 2.04
N PRO A 63 8.42 -2.05 3.21
CA PRO A 63 8.79 -3.42 3.57
C PRO A 63 8.23 -4.45 2.59
N VAL A 64 6.97 -4.29 2.17
CA VAL A 64 6.29 -5.19 1.23
C VAL A 64 7.00 -5.15 -0.12
N LEU A 65 7.26 -3.96 -0.65
CA LEU A 65 7.92 -3.79 -1.95
C LEU A 65 9.34 -4.37 -1.97
N THR A 66 10.13 -4.13 -0.91
CA THR A 66 11.47 -4.72 -0.78
C THR A 66 11.44 -6.25 -0.73
N GLN A 67 10.46 -6.83 -0.03
CA GLN A 67 10.29 -8.27 0.02
C GLN A 67 9.88 -8.85 -1.35
N LEU A 68 8.98 -8.17 -2.06
CA LEU A 68 8.58 -8.55 -3.42
C LEU A 68 9.78 -8.55 -4.38
N GLU A 69 10.59 -7.49 -4.37
CA GLU A 69 11.82 -7.42 -5.18
C GLU A 69 12.75 -8.60 -4.90
N ARG A 70 12.96 -8.96 -3.62
CA ARG A 70 13.78 -10.11 -3.23
C ARG A 70 13.21 -11.42 -3.77
N LEU A 71 11.90 -11.64 -3.64
CA LEU A 71 11.24 -12.88 -4.07
C LEU A 71 11.27 -13.04 -5.60
N LEU A 72 11.15 -11.94 -6.35
CA LEU A 72 11.20 -11.95 -7.82
C LEU A 72 12.62 -12.08 -8.40
N SER A 73 13.65 -11.77 -7.62
CA SER A 73 15.06 -11.85 -8.04
C SER A 73 15.73 -13.21 -7.79
N GLN A 74 15.01 -14.17 -7.21
CA GLN A 74 15.48 -15.54 -6.95
C GLN A 74 15.12 -16.47 -8.11
#